data_AF-A0AAV1QBD4-F1
#
_entry.id   AF-A0AAV1QBD4-F1
#
_cell.length_a   1.000
_cell.length_b   1.000
_cell.length_c   1.000
_cell.angle_alpha   90.00
_cell.angle_beta   90.00
_cell.angle_gamma   90.00
#
_symmetry.space_group_name_H-M   'P 1'
#
loop_
_entity.id
_entity.type
_entity.pdbx_description
1 polymer ?
#
loop_
_entity_poly.entity_id
_entity_poly.type
_entity_poly.pdbx_seq_one_letter_code
_entity_poly.pdbx_strand_id
1 'polypeptide(L)'
;MEGNSLHISVSCLCIKHEAAAGWTLRDTLLFITFITFITETETVFIIFIIFIILMYTVLFLLCGALTPALCCDWFNHQFRHLNGESLKLLQQMGDQMTEAEDSPVAFPYRLYERMRNTQVEESQLRFIRDSLQLIFDLYCHGNHSSVTWDTDKSERFLIQTHRQIEELNQCFSTERHVSVKLRKYYKRLSKSTVERMGGSAASWELIRQETAHHLEQLDLLVASMASRRRSRRPSAVSVTSRRR
;
A
#
# COMPACT_ATOMS: atom_id res chain seq x y z
N MET A 1 14.42 -41.48 38.01
CA MET A 1 14.97 -41.62 39.37
C MET A 1 15.02 -40.23 39.98
N GLU A 2 13.85 -39.68 40.34
CA GLU A 2 13.02 -40.05 41.51
C GLU A 2 13.76 -39.60 42.79
N GLY A 3 13.31 -38.58 43.54
CA GLY A 3 11.97 -37.99 43.55
C GLY A 3 11.02 -38.80 44.43
N ASN A 4 11.40 -38.92 45.70
CA ASN A 4 10.66 -39.63 46.75
C ASN A 4 11.07 -39.11 48.14
N SER A 5 10.09 -38.85 49.00
CA SER A 5 10.04 -39.50 50.32
C SER A 5 8.64 -39.36 50.94
N LEU A 6 8.11 -40.46 51.45
CA LEU A 6 6.92 -40.55 52.31
C LEU A 6 7.40 -40.39 53.80
N HIS A 7 6.60 -40.43 54.88
CA HIS A 7 5.18 -40.76 55.08
C HIS A 7 4.55 -39.82 56.17
N ILE A 8 3.59 -40.10 57.08
CA ILE A 8 2.96 -41.32 57.63
C ILE A 8 1.44 -41.11 57.83
N SER A 9 0.66 -42.17 57.67
CA SER A 9 -0.81 -42.29 57.91
C SER A 9 -1.15 -42.57 59.39
N VAL A 10 -2.38 -42.48 59.94
CA VAL A 10 -3.67 -41.78 59.66
C VAL A 10 -4.66 -42.15 60.80
N SER A 11 -5.69 -41.35 61.15
CA SER A 11 -6.97 -41.87 61.75
C SER A 11 -8.14 -40.88 61.88
N CYS A 12 -9.33 -41.38 61.51
CA CYS A 12 -10.70 -41.09 61.99
C CYS A 12 -11.14 -39.68 62.46
N LEU A 13 -12.15 -39.13 61.77
CA LEU A 13 -13.51 -39.10 62.34
C LEU A 13 -14.58 -39.20 61.24
N CYS A 14 -15.51 -40.16 61.35
CA CYS A 14 -16.70 -40.23 60.49
C CYS A 14 -17.83 -39.41 61.12
N ILE A 15 -18.40 -38.45 60.39
CA ILE A 15 -19.63 -37.76 60.81
C ILE A 15 -20.80 -38.22 59.94
N LYS A 16 -21.73 -38.91 60.61
CA LYS A 16 -23.11 -39.30 60.24
C LYS A 16 -23.55 -39.08 58.78
N HIS A 17 -23.78 -40.20 58.08
CA HIS A 17 -24.82 -40.28 57.07
C HIS A 17 -26.19 -40.34 57.77
N GLU A 18 -26.78 -39.17 58.07
CA GLU A 18 -28.14 -39.07 58.59
C GLU A 18 -29.13 -38.95 57.43
N ALA A 19 -30.18 -39.78 57.42
CA ALA A 19 -30.98 -40.03 56.22
C ALA A 19 -32.19 -39.10 56.05
N ALA A 20 -32.75 -39.12 54.84
CA ALA A 20 -34.09 -38.62 54.49
C ALA A 20 -34.32 -37.09 54.58
N ALA A 21 -33.77 -36.35 53.60
CA ALA A 21 -34.62 -35.44 52.84
C ALA A 21 -35.06 -36.19 51.57
N GLY A 22 -36.34 -36.57 51.49
CA GLY A 22 -36.87 -37.27 50.33
C GLY A 22 -37.04 -36.32 49.15
N TRP A 23 -36.06 -36.30 48.23
CA TRP A 23 -36.19 -35.61 46.95
C TRP A 23 -37.44 -36.13 46.25
N THR A 24 -38.46 -35.30 46.10
CA THR A 24 -39.66 -35.71 45.38
C THR A 24 -39.32 -35.90 43.90
N LEU A 25 -40.21 -36.58 43.18
CA LEU A 25 -40.11 -36.70 41.72
C LEU A 25 -40.13 -35.31 41.03
N ARG A 26 -40.67 -34.28 41.70
CA ARG A 26 -40.59 -32.88 41.27
C ARG A 26 -39.19 -32.28 41.50
N ASP A 27 -38.55 -32.55 42.63
CA ASP A 27 -37.25 -31.93 42.97
C ASP A 27 -36.10 -32.52 42.13
N THR A 28 -36.15 -33.82 41.86
CA THR A 28 -35.24 -34.47 40.91
C THR A 28 -35.47 -33.98 39.48
N LEU A 29 -36.73 -33.82 39.04
CA LEU A 29 -37.03 -33.24 37.74
C LEU A 29 -36.53 -31.78 37.65
N LEU A 30 -36.76 -30.98 38.69
CA LEU A 30 -36.29 -29.59 38.77
C LEU A 30 -34.76 -29.51 38.67
N PHE A 31 -34.03 -30.35 39.41
CA PHE A 31 -32.57 -30.39 39.37
C PHE A 31 -32.03 -30.81 38.00
N ILE A 32 -32.68 -31.77 37.33
CA ILE A 32 -32.34 -32.16 35.95
C ILE A 32 -32.66 -31.01 34.97
N THR A 33 -33.81 -30.35 35.09
CA THR A 33 -34.14 -29.18 34.26
C THR A 33 -33.21 -27.99 34.52
N PHE A 34 -32.70 -27.84 35.74
CA PHE A 34 -31.74 -26.80 36.10
C PHE A 34 -30.34 -27.09 35.52
N ILE A 35 -29.89 -28.34 35.55
CA ILE A 35 -28.62 -28.74 34.92
C ILE A 35 -28.70 -28.67 33.39
N THR A 36 -29.82 -29.08 32.78
CA THR A 36 -30.01 -28.92 31.32
C THR A 36 -30.15 -27.45 30.92
N PHE A 37 -30.88 -26.63 31.69
CA PHE A 37 -30.93 -25.18 31.47
C PHE A 37 -29.55 -24.52 31.61
N ILE A 38 -28.74 -24.91 32.61
CA ILE A 38 -27.37 -24.41 32.75
C ILE A 38 -26.52 -24.81 31.53
N THR A 39 -26.52 -26.09 31.12
CA THR A 39 -25.72 -26.52 29.96
C THR A 39 -26.23 -25.95 28.63
N GLU A 40 -27.53 -25.67 28.50
CA GLU A 40 -28.10 -24.88 27.41
C GLU A 40 -27.61 -23.42 27.45
N THR A 41 -27.60 -22.76 28.61
CA THR A 41 -27.07 -21.37 28.69
C THR A 41 -25.57 -21.29 28.40
N GLU A 42 -24.76 -22.20 28.93
CA GLU A 42 -23.31 -22.26 28.65
C GLU A 42 -23.03 -22.55 27.17
N THR A 43 -23.77 -23.50 26.55
CA THR A 43 -23.61 -23.75 25.11
C THR A 43 -24.09 -22.57 24.25
N VAL A 44 -25.14 -21.86 24.65
CA VAL A 44 -25.56 -20.60 24.00
C VAL A 44 -24.47 -19.52 24.13
N PHE A 45 -23.87 -19.33 25.31
CA PHE A 45 -22.76 -18.39 25.48
C PHE A 45 -21.54 -18.76 24.62
N ILE A 46 -21.16 -20.03 24.58
CA ILE A 46 -20.08 -20.55 23.71
C ILE A 46 -20.40 -20.28 22.23
N ILE A 47 -21.65 -20.51 21.80
CA ILE A 47 -22.10 -20.24 20.42
C ILE A 47 -22.01 -18.73 20.11
N PHE A 48 -22.44 -17.85 21.02
CA PHE A 48 -22.29 -16.40 20.85
C PHE A 48 -20.82 -15.97 20.74
N ILE A 49 -19.93 -16.51 21.58
CA ILE A 49 -18.48 -16.24 21.50
C ILE A 49 -17.89 -16.74 20.18
N ILE A 50 -18.29 -17.92 19.71
CA ILE A 50 -17.87 -18.44 18.39
C ILE A 50 -18.36 -17.52 17.26
N PHE A 51 -19.61 -17.06 17.28
CA PHE A 51 -20.11 -16.10 16.28
C PHE A 51 -19.35 -14.76 16.31
N ILE A 52 -18.99 -14.26 17.49
CA ILE A 52 -18.18 -13.04 17.65
C ILE A 52 -16.78 -13.26 17.06
N ILE A 53 -16.11 -14.37 17.37
CA ILE A 53 -14.79 -14.72 16.84
C ILE A 53 -14.84 -14.88 15.30
N LEU A 54 -15.87 -15.56 14.77
CA LEU A 54 -16.09 -15.68 13.32
C LEU A 54 -16.32 -14.32 12.66
N MET A 55 -17.12 -13.44 13.26
CA MET A 55 -17.34 -12.09 12.73
C MET A 55 -16.06 -11.26 12.73
N TYR A 56 -15.27 -11.28 13.82
CA TYR A 56 -14.02 -10.54 13.91
C TYR A 56 -12.94 -11.09 12.97
N THR A 57 -12.82 -12.41 12.82
CA THR A 57 -11.87 -13.01 11.88
C THR A 57 -12.26 -12.74 10.43
N VAL A 58 -13.54 -12.83 10.07
CA VAL A 58 -14.04 -12.40 8.74
C VAL A 58 -13.79 -10.91 8.50
N LEU A 59 -14.06 -10.04 9.47
CA LEU A 59 -13.80 -8.60 9.36
C LEU A 59 -12.31 -8.29 9.19
N PHE A 60 -11.43 -8.98 9.92
CA PHE A 60 -9.98 -8.84 9.81
C PHE A 60 -9.44 -9.32 8.46
N LEU A 61 -9.93 -10.46 7.97
CA LEU A 61 -9.60 -10.99 6.64
C LEU A 61 -10.09 -10.07 5.51
N LEU A 62 -11.32 -9.55 5.61
CA LEU A 62 -11.86 -8.57 4.66
C LEU A 62 -11.03 -7.28 4.68
N CYS A 63 -10.67 -6.76 5.85
CA CYS A 63 -9.84 -5.55 5.96
C CYS A 63 -8.45 -5.76 5.34
N GLY A 64 -7.80 -6.90 5.62
CA GLY A 64 -6.51 -7.26 5.03
C GLY A 64 -6.55 -7.43 3.50
N ALA A 65 -7.66 -7.94 2.96
CA ALA A 65 -7.84 -8.10 1.51
C ALA A 65 -8.22 -6.79 0.79
N LEU A 66 -9.00 -5.91 1.44
CA LEU A 66 -9.50 -4.66 0.86
C LEU A 66 -8.50 -3.50 0.95
N THR A 67 -7.65 -3.46 1.99
CA THR A 67 -6.70 -2.36 2.18
C THR A 67 -5.78 -2.13 0.97
N PRO A 68 -5.11 -3.14 0.39
CA PRO A 68 -4.25 -2.92 -0.79
C PRO A 68 -5.03 -2.44 -2.02
N ALA A 69 -6.28 -2.87 -2.18
CA ALA A 69 -7.14 -2.41 -3.28
C ALA A 69 -7.51 -0.94 -3.13
N LEU A 70 -7.92 -0.52 -1.92
CA LEU A 70 -8.28 0.86 -1.61
C LEU A 70 -7.07 1.80 -1.66
N CYS A 71 -5.89 1.35 -1.21
CA CYS A 71 -4.64 2.09 -1.37
C CYS A 71 -4.29 2.29 -2.86
N CYS A 72 -4.52 1.30 -3.72
CA CYS A 72 -4.36 1.49 -5.18
C CYS A 72 -5.46 2.34 -5.84
N ASP A 73 -6.63 2.52 -5.22
CA ASP A 73 -7.62 3.49 -5.71
C ASP A 73 -7.18 4.94 -5.54
N TRP A 74 -6.30 5.25 -4.57
CA TRP A 74 -5.63 6.55 -4.53
C TRP A 74 -4.91 6.88 -5.83
N PHE A 75 -4.14 5.93 -6.38
CA PHE A 75 -3.42 6.12 -7.63
C PHE A 75 -4.36 6.35 -8.82
N ASN A 76 -5.54 5.73 -8.78
CA ASN A 76 -6.54 5.80 -9.85
C ASN A 76 -7.18 7.19 -9.98
N HIS A 77 -7.13 8.00 -8.91
CA HIS A 77 -7.80 9.30 -8.84
C HIS A 77 -6.85 10.47 -8.58
N GLN A 78 -5.88 10.33 -7.67
CA GLN A 78 -5.09 11.44 -7.12
C GLN A 78 -3.69 11.58 -7.74
N PHE A 79 -3.12 10.51 -8.32
CA PHE A 79 -1.76 10.54 -8.88
C PHE A 79 -1.57 11.68 -9.89
N ARG A 80 -2.47 11.80 -10.88
CA ARG A 80 -2.33 12.80 -11.96
C ARG A 80 -2.37 14.24 -11.43
N HIS A 81 -3.13 14.48 -10.35
CA HIS A 81 -3.18 15.79 -9.68
C HIS A 81 -1.84 16.11 -9.01
N LEU A 82 -1.27 15.18 -8.23
CA LEU A 82 0.02 15.43 -7.57
C LEU A 82 1.18 15.47 -8.56
N ASN A 83 1.19 14.64 -9.60
CA ASN A 83 2.19 14.69 -10.66
C ASN A 83 2.14 16.03 -11.42
N GLY A 84 0.94 16.59 -11.62
CA GLY A 84 0.74 17.93 -12.18
C GLY A 84 1.27 19.06 -11.27
N GLU A 85 0.97 19.02 -9.97
CA GLU A 85 1.52 20.02 -9.03
C GLU A 85 3.04 19.84 -8.83
N SER A 86 3.58 18.62 -8.83
CA SER A 86 5.03 18.36 -8.87
C SER A 86 5.68 18.96 -10.12
N LEU A 87 5.12 18.73 -11.31
CA LEU A 87 5.64 19.29 -12.57
C LEU A 87 5.59 20.81 -12.57
N LYS A 88 4.52 21.41 -12.05
CA LYS A 88 4.37 22.86 -11.90
C LYS A 88 5.37 23.46 -10.90
N LEU A 89 5.59 22.82 -9.75
CA LEU A 89 6.62 23.23 -8.78
C LEU A 89 8.02 23.15 -9.41
N LEU A 90 8.33 22.05 -10.10
CA LEU A 90 9.58 21.85 -10.84
C LEU A 90 9.80 22.90 -11.93
N GLN A 91 8.77 23.26 -12.69
CA GLN A 91 8.82 24.33 -13.70
C GLN A 91 9.00 25.72 -13.09
N GLN A 92 8.41 25.97 -11.91
CA GLN A 92 8.41 27.28 -11.25
C GLN A 92 9.55 27.50 -10.25
N MET A 93 10.37 26.48 -9.96
CA MET A 93 11.49 26.57 -9.01
C MET A 93 12.66 27.41 -9.56
N GLY A 94 12.88 27.41 -10.88
CA GLY A 94 13.90 28.22 -11.55
C GLY A 94 13.28 29.21 -12.54
N ASP A 95 14.13 29.77 -13.39
CA ASP A 95 13.70 30.58 -14.53
C ASP A 95 12.88 29.76 -15.55
N GLN A 96 12.43 30.39 -16.64
CA GLN A 96 11.78 29.65 -17.72
C GLN A 96 12.72 28.61 -18.32
N MET A 97 12.22 27.39 -18.48
CA MET A 97 12.88 26.37 -19.31
C MET A 97 12.91 26.88 -20.76
N THR A 98 14.10 27.25 -21.24
CA THR A 98 14.34 27.57 -22.65
C THR A 98 14.24 26.30 -23.51
N GLU A 99 14.21 26.44 -24.84
CA GLU A 99 14.33 25.28 -25.72
C GLU A 99 15.62 24.50 -25.37
N ALA A 100 15.50 23.18 -25.33
CA ALA A 100 16.45 22.32 -24.61
C ALA A 100 17.82 22.29 -25.30
N GLU A 101 18.88 22.46 -24.50
CA GLU A 101 20.22 22.02 -24.88
C GLU A 101 20.23 20.49 -24.87
N ASP A 102 20.74 19.86 -25.94
CA ASP A 102 20.56 18.42 -26.18
C ASP A 102 21.16 17.57 -25.04
N SER A 103 20.30 16.86 -24.31
CA SER A 103 20.69 16.02 -23.18
C SER A 103 21.74 14.98 -23.60
N PRO A 104 22.87 14.86 -22.88
CA PRO A 104 23.95 13.92 -23.24
C PRO A 104 23.58 12.44 -23.02
N VAL A 105 22.33 12.13 -22.63
CA VAL A 105 21.81 10.76 -22.47
C VAL A 105 20.40 10.67 -23.04
N ALA A 106 20.29 10.12 -24.25
CA ALA A 106 18.99 9.92 -24.91
C ALA A 106 17.91 9.30 -24.00
N PHE A 107 16.79 10.01 -23.89
CA PHE A 107 15.65 9.70 -23.03
C PHE A 107 15.12 8.26 -23.25
N PRO A 108 14.67 7.55 -22.20
CA PRO A 108 14.47 6.11 -22.26
C PRO A 108 13.08 5.71 -22.81
N TYR A 109 12.67 6.28 -23.94
CA TYR A 109 11.37 6.04 -24.59
C TYR A 109 10.99 4.56 -24.69
N ARG A 110 11.94 3.67 -25.04
CA ARG A 110 11.73 2.20 -25.13
C ARG A 110 11.41 1.51 -23.79
N LEU A 111 11.59 2.18 -22.65
CA LEU A 111 11.09 1.72 -21.35
C LEU A 111 9.63 2.13 -21.17
N TYR A 112 9.30 3.40 -21.42
CA TYR A 112 7.92 3.91 -21.35
C TYR A 112 6.97 3.21 -22.32
N GLU A 113 7.38 3.00 -23.57
CA GLU A 113 6.67 2.22 -24.59
C GLU A 113 6.32 0.80 -24.08
N ARG A 114 7.33 0.09 -23.57
CA ARG A 114 7.17 -1.25 -22.97
C ARG A 114 6.17 -1.24 -21.82
N MET A 115 6.19 -0.21 -20.98
CA MET A 115 5.25 -0.06 -19.86
C MET A 115 3.86 0.38 -20.32
N ARG A 116 3.72 1.09 -21.45
CA ARG A 116 2.41 1.36 -22.07
C ARG A 116 1.77 0.08 -22.60
N ASN A 117 2.60 -0.80 -23.18
CA ASN A 117 2.17 -2.02 -23.88
C ASN A 117 2.01 -3.25 -22.96
N THR A 118 2.58 -3.26 -21.75
CA THR A 118 2.37 -4.39 -20.81
C THR A 118 0.94 -4.41 -20.26
N GLN A 119 0.36 -5.61 -20.13
CA GLN A 119 -0.96 -5.79 -19.52
C GLN A 119 -0.92 -5.91 -17.99
N VAL A 120 0.27 -6.06 -17.39
CA VAL A 120 0.47 -6.27 -15.95
C VAL A 120 0.54 -4.93 -15.24
N GLU A 121 -0.58 -4.49 -14.64
CA GLU A 121 -0.70 -3.16 -14.03
C GLU A 121 0.27 -2.94 -12.86
N GLU A 122 0.55 -3.98 -12.06
CA GLU A 122 1.56 -3.93 -10.99
C GLU A 122 2.95 -3.54 -11.52
N SER A 123 3.34 -4.03 -12.70
CA SER A 123 4.62 -3.66 -13.33
C SER A 123 4.66 -2.19 -13.77
N GLN A 124 3.50 -1.61 -14.11
CA GLN A 124 3.38 -0.20 -14.48
C GLN A 124 3.43 0.69 -13.23
N LEU A 125 2.66 0.36 -12.20
CA LEU A 125 2.72 1.02 -10.88
C LEU A 125 4.15 1.01 -10.32
N ARG A 126 4.80 -0.16 -10.36
CA ARG A 126 6.18 -0.34 -9.87
C ARG A 126 7.17 0.49 -10.67
N PHE A 127 7.02 0.57 -12.00
CA PHE A 127 7.84 1.44 -12.85
C PHE A 127 7.63 2.94 -12.56
N ILE A 128 6.41 3.36 -12.25
CA ILE A 128 6.09 4.74 -11.89
C ILE A 128 6.78 5.10 -10.56
N ARG A 129 6.58 4.28 -9.53
CA ARG A 129 7.26 4.42 -8.23
C ARG A 129 8.79 4.41 -8.38
N ASP A 130 9.33 3.44 -9.09
CA ASP A 130 10.78 3.30 -9.34
C ASP A 130 11.37 4.53 -10.07
N SER A 131 10.57 5.22 -10.90
CA SER A 131 10.97 6.46 -11.57
C SER A 131 10.97 7.63 -10.60
N LEU A 132 9.89 7.80 -9.82
CA LEU A 132 9.78 8.86 -8.82
C LEU A 132 10.84 8.72 -7.72
N GLN A 133 11.17 7.49 -7.29
CA GLN A 133 12.28 7.25 -6.36
C GLN A 133 13.61 7.73 -6.92
N LEU A 134 13.96 7.36 -8.16
CA LEU A 134 15.23 7.78 -8.77
C LEU A 134 15.30 9.29 -9.07
N ILE A 135 14.16 9.95 -9.25
CA ILE A 135 14.05 11.42 -9.27
C ILE A 135 14.29 11.99 -7.87
N PHE A 136 13.57 11.49 -6.86
CA PHE A 136 13.71 11.94 -5.47
C PHE A 136 15.14 11.79 -4.96
N ASP A 137 15.76 10.62 -5.16
CA ASP A 137 17.16 10.33 -4.77
C ASP A 137 18.15 11.32 -5.43
N LEU A 138 17.92 11.68 -6.70
CA LEU A 138 18.79 12.56 -7.48
C LEU A 138 18.78 14.00 -6.97
N TYR A 139 17.61 14.51 -6.55
CA TYR A 139 17.48 15.84 -5.96
C TYR A 139 17.81 15.85 -4.46
N CYS A 140 17.35 14.86 -3.69
CA CYS A 140 17.58 14.78 -2.24
C CYS A 140 19.06 14.59 -1.86
N HIS A 141 19.88 14.09 -2.78
CA HIS A 141 21.33 13.95 -2.60
C HIS A 141 22.13 14.85 -3.57
N GLY A 142 21.46 15.76 -4.28
CA GLY A 142 22.06 16.71 -5.19
C GLY A 142 22.67 17.92 -4.46
N ASN A 143 23.90 18.30 -4.80
CA ASN A 143 24.39 19.63 -4.39
C ASN A 143 23.86 20.70 -5.36
N HIS A 144 22.79 21.38 -4.94
CA HIS A 144 22.16 22.48 -5.67
C HIS A 144 22.80 23.86 -5.41
N SER A 145 23.97 23.96 -4.76
CA SER A 145 24.60 25.25 -4.41
C SER A 145 25.01 26.13 -5.60
N SER A 146 24.85 25.65 -6.84
CA SER A 146 25.15 26.33 -8.09
C SER A 146 23.92 26.92 -8.79
N VAL A 147 22.70 26.56 -8.39
CA VAL A 147 21.44 27.04 -8.97
C VAL A 147 20.72 28.00 -8.04
N THR A 148 20.10 29.03 -8.61
CA THR A 148 19.30 30.04 -7.90
C THR A 148 17.84 29.61 -7.73
N TRP A 149 17.59 28.31 -7.49
CA TRP A 149 16.23 27.78 -7.38
C TRP A 149 15.53 28.23 -6.09
N ASP A 150 14.26 28.62 -6.24
CA ASP A 150 13.29 28.91 -5.18
C ASP A 150 13.19 27.72 -4.21
N THR A 151 13.59 27.94 -2.96
CA THR A 151 13.75 26.88 -1.98
C THR A 151 12.41 26.31 -1.50
N ASP A 152 11.35 27.13 -1.36
CA ASP A 152 10.00 26.65 -1.01
C ASP A 152 9.48 25.69 -2.09
N LYS A 153 9.58 26.09 -3.36
CA LYS A 153 9.14 25.25 -4.47
C LYS A 153 9.98 23.98 -4.61
N SER A 154 11.28 24.06 -4.35
CA SER A 154 12.20 22.92 -4.36
C SER A 154 11.89 21.91 -3.26
N GLU A 155 11.69 22.38 -2.04
CA GLU A 155 11.31 21.53 -0.90
C GLU A 155 9.92 20.92 -1.12
N ARG A 156 8.94 21.72 -1.55
CA ARG A 156 7.59 21.24 -1.84
C ARG A 156 7.55 20.26 -3.00
N PHE A 157 8.38 20.42 -4.02
CA PHE A 157 8.54 19.42 -5.09
C PHE A 157 9.01 18.08 -4.52
N LEU A 158 10.01 18.09 -3.64
CA LEU A 158 10.49 16.88 -2.95
C LEU A 158 9.40 16.27 -2.06
N ILE A 159 8.66 17.07 -1.28
CA ILE A 159 7.54 16.61 -0.43
C ILE A 159 6.43 15.95 -1.27
N GLN A 160 5.99 16.56 -2.37
CA GLN A 160 4.97 15.96 -3.24
C GLN A 160 5.47 14.70 -3.94
N THR A 161 6.75 14.65 -4.31
CA THR A 161 7.37 13.47 -4.95
C THR A 161 7.50 12.31 -3.95
N HIS A 162 7.97 12.58 -2.73
CA HIS A 162 8.02 11.59 -1.65
C HIS A 162 6.63 11.08 -1.28
N ARG A 163 5.62 11.96 -1.18
CA ARG A 163 4.24 11.54 -0.97
C ARG A 163 3.75 10.59 -2.06
N GLN A 164 4.00 10.88 -3.33
CA GLN A 164 3.62 9.98 -4.43
C GLN A 164 4.32 8.61 -4.35
N ILE A 165 5.56 8.55 -3.85
CA ILE A 165 6.27 7.29 -3.58
C ILE A 165 5.59 6.50 -2.47
N GLU A 166 5.24 7.13 -1.35
CA GLU A 166 4.62 6.46 -0.19
C GLU A 166 3.19 5.97 -0.45
N GLU A 167 2.39 6.77 -1.16
CA GLU A 167 1.04 6.37 -1.56
C GLU A 167 1.10 5.23 -2.61
N LEU A 168 2.17 5.17 -3.43
CA LEU A 168 2.47 4.03 -4.30
C LEU A 168 3.06 2.82 -3.54
N ASN A 169 3.81 3.00 -2.46
CA ASN A 169 4.37 1.87 -1.70
C ASN A 169 3.27 0.98 -1.11
N GLN A 170 2.15 1.57 -0.70
CA GLN A 170 0.96 0.88 -0.22
C GLN A 170 0.31 -0.06 -1.26
N CYS A 171 0.61 0.10 -2.56
CA CYS A 171 0.12 -0.81 -3.62
C CYS A 171 0.81 -2.19 -3.68
N PHE A 172 1.91 -2.42 -2.95
CA PHE A 172 2.74 -3.61 -3.13
C PHE A 172 2.88 -4.46 -1.86
N SER A 173 2.35 -5.68 -1.88
CA SER A 173 2.48 -6.64 -0.78
C SER A 173 3.90 -7.22 -0.59
N THR A 174 4.89 -6.84 -1.42
CA THR A 174 6.29 -7.23 -1.25
C THR A 174 7.27 -6.11 -1.66
N GLU A 175 8.25 -5.86 -0.79
CA GLU A 175 9.46 -5.11 -1.15
C GLU A 175 10.19 -5.83 -2.30
N ARG A 176 10.40 -5.12 -3.42
CA ARG A 176 11.33 -5.55 -4.48
C ARG A 176 12.02 -4.34 -5.10
N HIS A 177 13.30 -4.52 -5.39
CA HIS A 177 14.23 -3.48 -5.82
C HIS A 177 13.86 -2.79 -7.14
N VAL A 178 14.31 -1.55 -7.26
CA VAL A 178 14.23 -0.72 -8.46
C VAL A 178 14.76 -1.44 -9.71
N SER A 179 14.06 -1.31 -10.83
CA SER A 179 14.42 -1.84 -12.15
C SER A 179 15.88 -1.55 -12.54
N VAL A 180 16.67 -2.60 -12.77
CA VAL A 180 18.09 -2.49 -13.14
C VAL A 180 18.32 -1.66 -14.41
N LYS A 181 17.38 -1.69 -15.37
CA LYS A 181 17.48 -0.89 -16.60
C LYS A 181 17.22 0.60 -16.35
N LEU A 182 16.28 0.92 -15.45
CA LEU A 182 15.97 2.30 -15.07
C LEU A 182 17.07 2.90 -14.19
N ARG A 183 17.57 2.15 -13.20
CA ARG A 183 18.75 2.55 -12.40
C ARG A 183 20.01 2.76 -13.26
N LYS A 184 20.21 1.93 -14.31
CA LYS A 184 21.27 2.15 -15.33
C LYS A 184 21.01 3.33 -16.27
N TYR A 185 19.78 3.83 -16.38
CA TYR A 185 19.50 5.09 -17.06
C TYR A 185 19.86 6.27 -16.17
N TYR A 186 19.27 6.40 -14.98
CA TYR A 186 19.52 7.54 -14.07
C TYR A 186 21.00 7.67 -13.67
N LYS A 187 21.71 6.55 -13.43
CA LYS A 187 23.16 6.58 -13.19
C LYS A 187 23.98 7.07 -14.39
N ARG A 188 23.51 6.88 -15.63
CA ARG A 188 24.17 7.46 -16.81
C ARG A 188 23.81 8.95 -16.97
N LEU A 189 22.57 9.33 -16.70
CA LEU A 189 22.10 10.72 -16.75
C LEU A 189 22.92 11.59 -15.78
N SER A 190 22.89 11.28 -14.48
CA SER A 190 23.65 11.98 -13.44
C SER A 190 25.16 12.01 -13.73
N LYS A 191 25.74 10.89 -14.21
CA LYS A 191 27.17 10.86 -14.59
C LYS A 191 27.50 11.71 -15.82
N SER A 192 26.58 11.84 -16.77
CA SER A 192 26.85 12.53 -18.04
C SER A 192 26.54 14.02 -17.98
N THR A 193 25.65 14.43 -17.08
CA THR A 193 25.34 15.82 -16.73
C THR A 193 26.13 16.22 -15.49
N VAL A 194 25.55 16.09 -14.29
CA VAL A 194 26.07 16.56 -13.00
C VAL A 194 27.55 16.20 -12.75
N GLU A 195 27.98 14.93 -12.86
CA GLU A 195 29.38 14.55 -12.58
C GLU A 195 30.37 15.19 -13.59
N ARG A 196 30.04 15.18 -14.89
CA ARG A 196 30.94 15.68 -15.96
C ARG A 196 30.98 17.19 -16.06
N MET A 197 29.84 17.84 -15.81
CA MET A 197 29.66 19.30 -15.90
C MET A 197 29.91 19.99 -14.55
N GLY A 198 30.55 19.30 -13.60
CA GLY A 198 31.01 19.84 -12.32
C GLY A 198 29.90 20.30 -11.36
N GLY A 199 28.67 19.78 -11.52
CA GLY A 199 27.50 20.24 -10.77
C GLY A 199 27.12 21.70 -11.04
N SER A 200 27.50 22.25 -12.21
CA SER A 200 27.16 23.62 -12.63
C SER A 200 25.66 23.84 -12.81
N ALA A 201 25.24 25.12 -12.82
CA ALA A 201 23.83 25.51 -12.98
C ALA A 201 23.16 24.87 -14.20
N ALA A 202 23.81 24.95 -15.37
CA ALA A 202 23.33 24.33 -16.61
C ALA A 202 23.14 22.80 -16.48
N SER A 203 24.02 22.12 -15.74
CA SER A 203 23.90 20.67 -15.53
C SER A 203 22.68 20.28 -14.70
N TRP A 204 22.30 21.11 -13.72
CA TRP A 204 21.08 20.92 -12.93
C TRP A 204 19.83 21.36 -13.68
N GLU A 205 19.92 22.37 -14.56
CA GLU A 205 18.83 22.78 -15.42
C GLU A 205 18.50 21.69 -16.47
N LEU A 206 19.51 21.03 -17.05
CA LEU A 206 19.32 19.82 -17.86
C LEU A 206 18.61 18.69 -17.09
N ILE A 207 18.99 18.46 -15.82
CA ILE A 207 18.27 17.50 -14.95
C ILE A 207 16.82 17.94 -14.72
N ARG A 208 16.54 19.25 -14.61
CA ARG A 208 15.18 19.80 -14.43
C ARG A 208 14.31 19.57 -15.66
N GLN A 209 14.86 19.76 -16.86
CA GLN A 209 14.18 19.50 -18.13
C GLN A 209 13.92 18.00 -18.36
N GLU A 210 14.93 17.15 -18.13
CA GLU A 210 14.78 15.68 -18.18
C GLU A 210 13.75 15.16 -17.18
N THR A 211 13.74 15.73 -15.97
CA THR A 211 12.78 15.37 -14.91
C THR A 211 11.36 15.81 -15.26
N ALA A 212 11.19 16.99 -15.86
CA ALA A 212 9.89 17.45 -16.37
C ALA A 212 9.34 16.46 -17.42
N HIS A 213 10.16 16.07 -18.40
CA HIS A 213 9.73 15.11 -19.42
C HIS A 213 9.46 13.70 -18.85
N HIS A 214 10.19 13.30 -17.80
CA HIS A 214 9.87 12.09 -17.05
C HIS A 214 8.46 12.15 -16.41
N LEU A 215 8.09 13.26 -15.75
CA LEU A 215 6.78 13.44 -15.14
C LEU A 215 5.64 13.48 -16.19
N GLU A 216 5.86 14.10 -17.35
CA GLU A 216 4.92 14.07 -18.47
C GLU A 216 4.67 12.64 -18.98
N GLN A 217 5.74 11.87 -19.20
CA GLN A 217 5.64 10.50 -19.69
C GLN A 217 5.03 9.54 -18.66
N LEU A 218 5.16 9.85 -17.35
CA LEU A 218 4.46 9.14 -16.28
C LEU A 218 2.95 9.45 -16.31
N ASP A 219 2.54 10.71 -16.47
CA ASP A 219 1.12 11.05 -16.62
C ASP A 219 0.48 10.38 -17.84
N LEU A 220 1.16 10.39 -19.00
CA LEU A 220 0.74 9.69 -20.21
C LEU A 220 0.66 8.16 -20.02
N LEU A 221 1.49 7.59 -19.14
CA LEU A 221 1.40 6.18 -18.77
C LEU A 221 0.14 5.94 -17.93
N VAL A 222 -0.14 6.76 -16.90
CA VAL A 222 -1.36 6.65 -16.06
C VAL A 222 -2.63 6.85 -16.89
N ALA A 223 -2.66 7.81 -17.81
CA ALA A 223 -3.77 8.01 -18.74
C ALA A 223 -4.05 6.77 -19.61
N SER A 224 -3.00 6.07 -20.06
CA SER A 224 -3.13 4.80 -20.80
C SER A 224 -3.62 3.63 -19.92
N MET A 225 -3.29 3.63 -18.63
CA MET A 225 -3.82 2.66 -17.66
C MET A 225 -5.31 2.88 -17.42
N ALA A 226 -5.73 4.12 -17.10
CA ALA A 226 -7.13 4.49 -16.91
C ALA A 226 -7.99 4.19 -18.16
N SER A 227 -7.47 4.44 -19.36
CA SER A 227 -8.17 4.17 -20.62
C SER A 227 -8.43 2.66 -20.83
N ARG A 228 -7.43 1.80 -20.59
CA ARG A 228 -7.58 0.33 -20.74
C ARG A 228 -8.48 -0.27 -19.66
N ARG A 229 -8.55 0.32 -18.46
CA ARG A 229 -9.53 -0.07 -17.43
C ARG A 229 -10.96 0.29 -17.84
N ARG A 230 -11.18 1.45 -18.46
CA ARG A 230 -12.49 1.84 -19.02
C ARG A 230 -12.95 0.87 -20.11
N SER A 231 -12.08 0.49 -21.05
CA SER A 231 -12.43 -0.48 -22.10
C SER A 231 -12.60 -1.92 -21.61
N ARG A 232 -12.04 -2.28 -20.44
CA ARG A 232 -12.26 -3.58 -19.77
C ARG A 232 -13.55 -3.63 -18.95
N ARG A 233 -14.19 -2.49 -18.65
CA ARG A 233 -15.42 -2.44 -17.85
C ARG A 233 -16.60 -2.89 -18.73
N PRO A 234 -17.38 -3.92 -18.34
CA PRO A 234 -18.56 -4.31 -19.11
C PRO A 234 -19.51 -3.11 -19.23
N SER A 235 -19.92 -2.77 -20.45
CA SER A 235 -20.97 -1.78 -20.65
C SER A 235 -22.25 -2.33 -20.06
N ALA A 236 -22.81 -1.64 -19.06
CA ALA A 236 -24.07 -2.04 -18.44
C ALA A 236 -25.15 -2.13 -19.51
N VAL A 237 -25.73 -3.32 -19.69
CA VAL A 237 -26.71 -3.58 -20.75
C VAL A 237 -27.93 -2.69 -20.50
N SER A 238 -28.13 -1.72 -21.41
CA SER A 238 -29.31 -0.87 -21.41
C SER A 238 -30.53 -1.69 -21.81
N VAL A 239 -31.19 -2.30 -20.82
CA VAL A 239 -32.49 -2.96 -20.97
C VAL A 239 -33.54 -1.89 -21.26
N THR A 240 -33.56 -1.43 -22.50
CA THR A 240 -34.60 -0.58 -23.08
C THR A 240 -35.87 -1.40 -23.17
N SER A 241 -36.69 -1.35 -22.12
CA SER A 241 -37.93 -2.10 -22.02
C SER A 241 -38.84 -1.78 -23.20
N ARG A 242 -39.10 -2.77 -24.05
CA ARG A 242 -39.99 -2.65 -25.22
C ARG A 242 -41.43 -2.41 -24.74
N ARG A 243 -41.85 -1.14 -24.68
CA ARG A 243 -43.23 -0.77 -24.29
C ARG A 243 -44.13 -0.69 -25.52
N ARG A 244 -44.96 -1.73 -25.65
CA ARG A 244 -46.14 -1.84 -26.53
C ARG A 244 -45.85 -1.52 -28.00
#